data_AF-A0A0P9HYD8-F1
#
_entry.id   AF-A0A0P9HYD8-F1
#
_cell.length_a   1.000
_cell.length_b   1.000
_cell.length_c   1.000
_cell.angle_alpha   90.00
_cell.angle_beta   90.00
_cell.angle_gamma   90.00
#
_symmetry.space_group_name_H-M   'P 1'
#
loop_
_entity.id
_entity.type
_entity.pdbx_description
1 polymer ?
#
loop_
_entity_poly.entity_id
_entity_poly.type
_entity_poly.pdbx_seq_one_letter_code
_entity_poly.pdbx_strand_id
1 'polypeptide(L)'
;MLLNLSNEVSIPDALYKIVVKENKKSPNPDVLAFIYPQVGAGYFSKHYDHKRYLTSVDEIELLTGLNFLSTLPDDIENRLEKLRAEEIWPYKKENIIDACRTKK
;
A
#
# COMPACT_ATOMS: atom_id res chain seq x y z
N MET A 1 -16.92 -15.11 -15.97
CA MET A 1 -17.26 -14.85 -17.37
C MET A 1 -16.04 -14.21 -18.01
N LEU A 2 -15.27 -15.01 -18.76
CA LEU A 2 -13.98 -14.60 -19.34
C LEU A 2 -14.25 -13.91 -20.68
N LEU A 3 -13.79 -12.67 -20.84
CA LEU A 3 -13.75 -11.98 -22.13
C LEU A 3 -12.42 -12.26 -22.80
N ASN A 4 -12.51 -12.80 -24.01
CA ASN A 4 -11.41 -13.16 -24.90
C ASN A 4 -10.95 -11.89 -25.63
N LEU A 5 -9.74 -11.42 -25.34
CA LEU A 5 -9.04 -10.37 -26.07
C LEU A 5 -7.63 -10.89 -26.34
N SER A 6 -7.24 -10.86 -27.61
CA SER A 6 -5.99 -11.35 -28.18
C SER A 6 -4.76 -10.52 -27.77
N ASN A 7 -4.46 -10.53 -26.47
CA ASN A 7 -3.22 -10.19 -25.78
C ASN A 7 -3.38 -10.71 -24.33
N GLU A 8 -2.66 -11.76 -23.94
CA GLU A 8 -2.81 -12.46 -22.64
C GLU A 8 -2.27 -11.64 -21.45
N VAL A 9 -2.84 -10.46 -21.23
CA VAL A 9 -2.52 -9.63 -20.07
C VAL A 9 -3.43 -10.06 -18.92
N SER A 10 -2.83 -10.63 -17.87
CA SER A 10 -3.55 -10.94 -16.63
C SER A 10 -3.94 -9.64 -15.92
N ILE A 11 -5.20 -9.55 -15.49
CA ILE A 11 -5.71 -8.44 -14.67
C ILE A 11 -5.45 -8.80 -13.20
N PRO A 12 -4.74 -7.97 -12.42
CA PRO A 12 -4.51 -8.24 -11.00
C PRO A 12 -5.80 -8.16 -10.18
N ASP A 13 -5.95 -9.04 -9.18
CA ASP A 13 -7.04 -8.99 -8.20
C ASP A 13 -6.90 -7.83 -7.21
N ALA A 14 -5.68 -7.34 -7.00
CA ALA A 14 -5.36 -6.23 -6.11
C ALA A 14 -4.05 -5.52 -6.50
N LEU A 15 -3.85 -4.31 -5.97
CA LEU A 15 -2.61 -3.54 -5.99
C LEU A 15 -2.10 -3.36 -4.56
N TYR A 16 -0.83 -3.66 -4.30
CA TYR A 16 -0.20 -3.35 -3.02
C TYR A 16 0.63 -2.07 -3.09
N LYS A 17 0.85 -1.43 -1.94
CA LYS A 17 1.77 -0.29 -1.80
C LYS A 17 2.46 -0.35 -0.43
N ILE A 18 3.78 -0.26 -0.43
CA ILE A 18 4.59 -0.10 0.80
C ILE A 18 5.19 1.31 0.77
N VAL A 19 5.04 2.05 1.87
CA VAL A 19 5.58 3.40 2.04
C VAL A 19 6.51 3.39 3.24
N VAL A 20 7.78 3.70 2.99
CA VAL A 20 8.82 3.76 4.01
C VAL A 20 9.22 5.22 4.22
N LYS A 21 9.36 5.63 5.47
CA LYS A 21 9.78 6.98 5.86
C LYS A 21 10.82 6.89 6.96
N GLU A 22 11.91 7.63 6.81
CA GLU A 22 12.89 7.78 7.87
C GLU A 22 12.25 8.31 9.15
N ASN A 23 12.63 7.73 10.29
CA ASN A 23 12.18 8.18 11.60
C ASN A 23 13.30 8.99 12.26
N LYS A 24 13.05 10.27 12.56
CA LYS A 24 14.06 11.13 13.20
C LYS A 24 14.29 10.81 14.68
N LYS A 25 13.43 9.99 15.30
CA LYS A 25 13.45 9.65 16.74
C LYS A 25 13.86 8.19 16.99
N SER A 26 14.01 7.39 15.95
CA SER A 26 14.32 5.95 16.03
C SER A 26 15.28 5.58 14.90
N PRO A 27 16.25 4.69 15.12
CA PRO A 27 17.09 4.19 14.04
C PRO A 27 16.31 3.36 13.00
N ASN A 28 15.10 2.91 13.34
CA ASN A 28 14.28 2.09 12.45
C ASN A 28 13.30 2.98 11.67
N PRO A 29 13.08 2.72 10.37
CA PRO A 29 12.11 3.48 9.59
C PRO A 29 10.67 3.23 10.05
N ASP A 30 9.79 4.18 9.76
CA ASP A 30 8.35 3.95 9.85
C ASP A 30 7.86 3.34 8.53
N VAL A 31 6.97 2.35 8.61
CA VAL A 31 6.42 1.65 7.45
C VAL A 31 4.88 1.69 7.47
N LEU A 32 4.28 1.98 6.32
CA LEU A 32 2.86 1.73 6.05
C LEU A 32 2.75 0.76 4.88
N ALA A 33 1.89 -0.24 5.01
CA ALA A 33 1.60 -1.21 3.96
C ALA A 33 0.11 -1.19 3.64
N PHE A 34 -0.22 -1.35 2.36
CA PHE A 34 -1.59 -1.32 1.86
C PHE A 34 -1.84 -2.42 0.83
N ILE A 35 -3.05 -2.98 0.83
CA ILE A 35 -3.59 -3.81 -0.25
C ILE A 35 -4.93 -3.21 -0.69
N TYR A 36 -4.99 -2.78 -1.95
CA TYR A 36 -6.17 -2.22 -2.59
C TYR A 36 -6.79 -3.27 -3.52
N PRO A 37 -7.95 -3.86 -3.18
CA PRO A 37 -8.62 -4.81 -4.06
C PRO A 37 -9.10 -4.11 -5.34
N GLN A 38 -8.97 -4.77 -6.48
CA GLN A 38 -9.37 -4.27 -7.80
C GLN A 38 -10.89 -4.01 -7.87
N VAL A 39 -11.67 -4.80 -7.14
CA VAL A 39 -13.12 -4.65 -6.98
C VAL A 39 -13.48 -4.65 -5.49
N GLY A 40 -14.27 -3.67 -5.03
CA GLY A 40 -14.67 -3.58 -3.63
C GLY A 40 -15.42 -2.29 -3.27
N ALA A 41 -15.95 -2.22 -2.04
CA ALA A 41 -16.83 -1.15 -1.58
C ALA A 41 -16.22 0.27 -1.68
N GLY A 42 -14.89 0.39 -1.67
CA GLY A 42 -14.23 1.68 -1.85
C GLY A 42 -13.94 2.07 -3.30
N TYR A 43 -14.08 1.15 -4.27
CA TYR A 43 -13.91 1.46 -5.70
C TYR A 43 -14.92 2.52 -6.18
N PHE A 44 -16.13 2.50 -5.63
CA PHE A 44 -17.20 3.46 -5.93
C PHE A 44 -17.37 4.55 -4.86
N SER A 45 -16.54 4.58 -3.82
CA SER A 45 -16.69 5.54 -2.73
C SER A 45 -16.10 6.90 -3.09
N LYS A 46 -16.88 7.97 -2.90
CA LYS A 46 -16.44 9.36 -3.14
C LYS A 46 -15.36 9.86 -2.18
N HIS A 47 -15.16 9.15 -1.06
CA HIS A 47 -14.15 9.47 -0.06
C HIS A 47 -13.13 8.33 -0.04
N TYR A 48 -11.97 8.56 -0.68
CA TYR A 48 -10.83 7.64 -0.65
C TYR A 48 -10.22 7.62 0.75
N ASP A 49 -10.81 6.82 1.62
CA ASP A 49 -10.26 6.52 2.94
C ASP A 49 -9.27 5.35 2.80
N HIS A 50 -7.98 5.69 2.79
CA HIS A 50 -6.88 4.74 2.64
C HIS A 50 -6.70 3.84 3.88
N LYS A 51 -7.18 4.27 5.05
CA LYS A 51 -6.97 3.58 6.32
C LYS A 51 -7.52 2.16 6.31
N ARG A 52 -8.69 1.96 5.68
CA ARG A 52 -9.34 0.64 5.56
C ARG A 52 -8.49 -0.40 4.83
N TYR A 53 -7.51 0.04 4.04
CA TYR A 53 -6.64 -0.83 3.23
C TYR A 53 -5.29 -1.08 3.89
N LEU A 54 -5.03 -0.54 5.09
CA LEU A 54 -3.82 -0.82 5.84
C LEU A 54 -3.68 -2.32 6.10
N THR A 55 -2.44 -2.81 6.03
CA THR A 55 -2.05 -4.19 6.32
C THR A 55 -0.61 -4.23 6.86
N SER A 56 -0.05 -5.43 7.06
CA SER A 56 1.37 -5.67 7.33
C SER A 56 2.15 -5.93 6.04
N VAL A 57 3.49 -5.84 6.08
CA VAL A 57 4.34 -6.23 4.95
C VAL A 57 4.35 -7.75 4.81
N ASP A 58 4.36 -8.50 5.91
CA ASP A 58 4.25 -9.98 5.92
C ASP A 58 3.08 -10.47 5.04
N GLU A 59 1.92 -9.81 5.12
CA GLU A 59 0.75 -10.18 4.32
C GLU A 59 0.99 -9.97 2.82
N ILE A 60 1.71 -8.90 2.46
CA ILE A 60 2.06 -8.62 1.06
C ILE A 60 3.05 -9.67 0.55
N GLU A 61 4.06 -10.02 1.34
CA GLU A 61 5.03 -11.07 0.99
C GLU A 61 4.36 -12.43 0.81
N LEU A 62 3.45 -12.79 1.71
CA LEU A 62 2.65 -14.01 1.62
C LEU A 62 1.90 -14.10 0.29
N LEU A 63 1.30 -12.99 -0.17
CA LEU A 63 0.51 -12.94 -1.40
C LEU A 63 1.35 -12.83 -2.67
N THR A 64 2.56 -12.26 -2.59
CA THR A 64 3.39 -11.96 -3.77
C THR A 64 4.57 -12.92 -3.95
N GLY A 65 4.99 -13.64 -2.90
CA GLY A 65 6.21 -14.45 -2.89
C GLY A 65 7.50 -13.63 -2.93
N LEU A 66 7.44 -12.35 -2.62
CA LEU A 66 8.60 -11.43 -2.56
C LEU A 66 9.12 -11.30 -1.13
N ASN A 67 10.34 -10.78 -0.99
CA ASN A 67 10.95 -10.41 0.29
C ASN A 67 11.28 -8.90 0.25
N PHE A 68 10.54 -8.09 1.00
CA PHE A 68 10.75 -6.66 1.17
C PHE A 68 11.69 -6.42 2.35
N LEU A 69 12.08 -5.15 2.54
CA LEU A 69 12.96 -4.66 3.62
C LEU A 69 14.26 -5.48 3.90
N SER A 70 14.65 -6.34 2.98
CA SER A 70 15.69 -7.37 3.11
C SER A 70 17.12 -6.87 3.24
N THR A 71 17.29 -5.55 3.20
CA THR A 71 18.57 -4.87 3.44
C THR A 71 18.73 -4.46 4.90
N LEU A 72 17.65 -4.56 5.71
CA LEU A 72 17.69 -4.36 7.14
C LEU A 72 18.23 -5.64 7.83
N PRO A 73 18.77 -5.53 9.05
CA PRO A 73 19.08 -6.70 9.86
C PRO A 73 17.82 -7.53 10.15
N ASP A 74 17.95 -8.86 10.14
CA ASP A 74 16.82 -9.80 10.26
C ASP A 74 15.91 -9.49 11.45
N ASP A 75 16.45 -9.13 12.61
CA ASP A 75 15.64 -8.84 13.80
C ASP A 75 14.78 -7.57 13.64
N ILE A 76 15.27 -6.61 12.87
CA ILE A 76 14.57 -5.36 12.55
C ILE A 76 13.56 -5.58 11.43
N GLU A 77 13.96 -6.26 10.36
CA GLU A 77 13.10 -6.68 9.24
C GLU A 77 11.88 -7.45 9.77
N ASN A 78 12.11 -8.59 10.42
CA ASN A 78 11.06 -9.44 10.99
C ASN A 78 10.12 -8.70 11.94
N ARG A 79 10.61 -7.70 12.66
CA ARG A 79 9.78 -6.90 13.56
C ARG A 79 8.95 -5.89 12.80
N LEU A 80 9.52 -5.19 11.83
CA LEU A 80 8.83 -4.14 11.08
C LEU A 80 7.77 -4.73 10.15
N GLU A 81 8.04 -5.87 9.53
CA GLU A 81 7.15 -6.43 8.52
C GLU A 81 5.86 -6.99 9.11
N LYS A 82 5.92 -7.48 10.36
CA LYS A 82 4.75 -7.90 11.16
C LYS A 82 3.83 -6.76 11.58
N LEU A 83 4.32 -5.52 11.61
CA LEU A 83 3.52 -4.41 12.11
C LEU A 83 2.43 -4.03 11.12
N ARG A 84 1.21 -3.94 11.62
CA ARG A 84 0.08 -3.33 10.92
C ARG A 84 -0.22 -1.98 11.58
N ALA A 85 -0.03 -0.90 10.83
CA ALA A 85 -0.41 0.43 11.31
C ALA A 85 -1.94 0.53 11.46
N GLU A 86 -2.38 1.18 12.54
CA GLU A 86 -3.79 1.44 12.78
C GLU A 86 -4.27 2.73 12.09
N GLU A 87 -3.37 3.71 11.92
CA GLU A 87 -3.66 5.02 11.34
C GLU A 87 -2.70 5.35 10.20
N ILE A 88 -3.17 6.14 9.25
CA ILE A 88 -2.29 6.77 8.25
C ILE A 88 -1.53 7.94 8.90
N TRP A 89 -0.33 8.24 8.40
CA TRP A 89 0.42 9.39 8.91
C TRP A 89 -0.33 10.70 8.67
N PRO A 90 -0.23 11.67 9.59
CA PRO A 90 -0.87 12.96 9.42
C PRO A 90 -0.31 13.66 8.19
N TYR A 91 -1.22 14.21 7.38
CA TYR A 91 -0.87 14.99 6.20
C TYR A 91 -1.63 16.31 6.20
N LYS A 92 -1.04 17.28 5.51
CA LYS A 92 -1.62 18.60 5.27
C LYS A 92 -2.36 18.57 3.94
N LYS A 93 -3.64 18.94 3.93
CA LYS A 93 -4.50 18.86 2.73
C LYS A 93 -3.95 19.74 1.59
N GLU A 94 -3.33 20.86 1.94
CA GLU A 94 -2.65 21.76 1.02
C GLU A 94 -1.47 21.12 0.28
N ASN A 95 -0.91 20.02 0.79
CA ASN A 95 0.17 19.28 0.15
C ASN A 95 -0.34 18.19 -0.80
N ILE A 96 -1.65 17.96 -0.87
CA ILE A 96 -2.24 17.00 -1.81
C ILE A 96 -2.40 17.71 -3.15
N ILE A 97 -1.68 17.20 -4.16
CA ILE A 97 -1.85 17.64 -5.54
C ILE A 97 -3.10 16.95 -6.09
N ASP A 98 -4.08 17.75 -6.51
CA ASP A 98 -5.24 17.23 -7.25
C ASP A 98 -4.76 16.72 -8.61
N ALA A 99 -4.54 15.40 -8.72
CA ALA A 99 -4.34 14.76 -10.01
C ALA A 99 -5.61 14.96 -10.84
N CYS A 100 -5.45 15.41 -12.09
CA CYS A 100 -6.54 15.72 -13.03
C CYS A 100 -7.41 16.94 -12.66
N ARG A 101 -6.81 18.13 -12.54
CA ARG A 101 -7.56 19.35 -12.88
C ARG A 101 -7.72 19.41 -14.39
N THR A 102 -8.87 19.00 -14.92
CA THR A 102 -9.32 19.54 -16.21
C THR A 102 -9.40 21.04 -16.04
N LYS A 103 -8.47 21.78 -16.67
CA LYS A 103 -8.65 23.21 -16.88
C LYS A 103 -10.00 23.35 -17.61
N LYS A 104 -11.00 23.89 -16.93
CA LYS A 104 -12.19 24.42 -17.60
C LYS A 104 -11.79 25.66 -18.39
#